data_AF-E2B2K9-F1
#
_entry.id   AF-E2B2K9-F1
#
_cell.length_a   1.000
_cell.length_b   1.000
_cell.length_c   1.000
_cell.angle_alpha   90.00
_cell.angle_beta   90.00
_cell.angle_gamma   90.00
#
_symmetry.space_group_name_H-M   'P 1'
#
loop_
_entity.id
_entity.type
_entity.pdbx_description
1 polymer ?
#
loop_
_entity_poly.entity_id
_entity_poly.type
_entity_poly.pdbx_seq_one_letter_code
_entity_poly.pdbx_strand_id
1 'polypeptide(L)'
;IMVDYPLHEIVDVICILGEAGNNYSAAERLYAEKYPNRRYAYRKTIRKFTERAQQGSLKTIRQKSGSSEANSLVALSAAVLNPQISTRQIERQHGISKLTANRILKINRFHPYHIHLTQKLEQRDFERRLQFCN
;
A
#
# COMPACT_ATOMS: atom_id res chain seq x y z
N ILE A 1 -16.87 -10.51 2.34
CA ILE A 1 -15.88 -9.57 2.91
C ILE A 1 -16.27 -9.34 4.37
N MET A 2 -15.33 -9.54 5.31
CA MET A 2 -15.61 -9.24 6.72
C MET A 2 -15.77 -7.73 6.83
N VAL A 3 -16.95 -7.28 7.19
CA VAL A 3 -17.22 -5.86 7.36
C VAL A 3 -16.45 -5.37 8.58
N ASP A 4 -15.96 -4.13 8.54
CA ASP A 4 -15.06 -3.58 9.55
C ASP A 4 -15.75 -3.48 10.92
N TYR A 5 -15.26 -4.25 11.90
CA TYR A 5 -15.59 -4.09 13.32
C TYR A 5 -14.55 -3.15 13.94
N PRO A 6 -14.95 -2.19 14.78
CA PRO A 6 -13.99 -1.39 15.54
C PRO A 6 -13.23 -2.29 16.51
N LEU A 7 -11.98 -1.93 16.80
CA LEU A 7 -11.07 -2.80 17.58
C LEU A 7 -11.63 -3.17 18.96
N HIS A 8 -12.33 -2.24 19.63
CA HIS A 8 -12.92 -2.51 20.94
C HIS A 8 -14.04 -3.56 20.87
N GLU A 9 -14.89 -3.55 19.83
CA GLU A 9 -15.92 -4.58 19.66
C GLU A 9 -15.30 -5.95 19.39
N ILE A 10 -14.16 -6.02 18.68
CA ILE A 10 -13.44 -7.27 18.47
C ILE A 10 -12.94 -7.83 19.82
N VAL A 11 -12.41 -6.98 20.68
CA VAL A 11 -11.97 -7.37 22.03
C VAL A 11 -13.16 -7.85 22.85
N ASP A 12 -14.27 -7.13 22.86
CA ASP A 12 -15.49 -7.51 23.57
C ASP A 12 -16.01 -8.88 23.11
N VAL A 13 -16.00 -9.15 21.80
CA VAL A 13 -16.38 -10.47 21.25
C VAL A 13 -15.48 -11.59 21.78
N ILE A 14 -14.16 -11.35 21.88
CA ILE A 14 -13.20 -12.35 22.38
C ILE A 14 -13.42 -12.58 23.88
N CYS A 15 -13.67 -11.53 24.67
CA CYS A 15 -14.00 -11.64 26.09
C CYS A 15 -15.28 -12.48 26.31
N ILE A 16 -16.31 -12.27 25.48
CA ILE A 16 -17.57 -13.04 25.56
C ILE A 16 -17.36 -14.53 25.30
N LEU A 17 -16.43 -14.90 24.42
CA LEU A 17 -16.08 -16.31 24.24
C LEU A 17 -15.49 -16.92 25.53
N GLY A 18 -14.68 -16.15 26.26
CA GLY A 18 -14.15 -16.54 27.56
C GLY A 18 -15.27 -16.71 28.60
N GLU A 19 -16.19 -15.75 28.68
CA GLU A 19 -17.39 -15.82 29.55
C GLU A 19 -18.27 -17.04 29.24
N ALA A 20 -18.38 -17.40 27.96
CA ALA A 20 -19.14 -18.56 27.50
C ALA A 20 -18.37 -19.91 27.60
N GLY A 21 -17.23 -19.95 28.28
CA GLY A 21 -16.46 -21.17 28.48
C GLY A 21 -15.92 -21.78 27.18
N ASN A 22 -15.49 -20.94 26.24
CA ASN A 22 -15.05 -21.33 24.89
C ASN A 22 -16.12 -22.01 24.02
N ASN A 23 -17.40 -21.90 24.38
CA ASN A 23 -18.50 -22.37 23.55
C ASN A 23 -18.99 -21.25 22.61
N TYR A 24 -18.65 -21.36 21.32
CA TYR A 24 -19.00 -20.37 20.31
C TYR A 24 -20.51 -20.15 20.14
N SER A 25 -21.34 -21.19 20.30
CA SER A 25 -22.81 -21.07 20.17
C SER A 25 -23.44 -20.44 21.40
N ALA A 26 -22.84 -20.59 22.58
CA ALA A 26 -23.25 -19.87 23.78
C ALA A 26 -22.77 -18.41 23.74
N ALA A 27 -21.53 -18.17 23.29
CA ALA A 27 -20.95 -16.85 23.12
C ALA A 27 -21.77 -15.97 22.17
N GLU A 28 -22.27 -16.53 21.07
CA GLU A 28 -23.14 -15.83 20.12
C GLU A 28 -24.43 -15.30 20.77
N ARG A 29 -25.11 -16.14 21.57
CA ARG A 29 -26.33 -15.75 22.29
C ARG A 29 -26.04 -14.70 23.35
N LEU A 30 -25.01 -14.94 24.17
CA LEU A 30 -24.58 -14.04 25.24
C LEU A 30 -24.16 -12.67 24.68
N TYR A 31 -23.48 -12.64 23.53
CA TYR A 31 -23.12 -11.39 22.86
C TYR A 31 -24.36 -10.58 22.45
N ALA A 32 -25.36 -11.24 21.87
CA ALA A 32 -26.60 -10.59 21.45
C ALA A 32 -27.40 -10.03 22.63
N GLU A 33 -27.41 -10.75 23.76
CA GLU A 33 -28.05 -10.32 25.01
C GLU A 33 -27.33 -9.11 25.64
N LYS A 34 -26.00 -9.14 25.70
CA LYS A 34 -25.18 -8.10 26.34
C LYS A 34 -25.08 -6.82 25.51
N TYR A 35 -25.17 -6.93 24.18
CA TYR A 35 -25.00 -5.82 23.25
C TYR A 35 -26.13 -5.73 22.22
N PRO A 36 -27.38 -5.48 22.64
CA PRO A 36 -28.56 -5.52 21.76
C PRO A 36 -28.55 -4.42 20.68
N ASN A 37 -27.92 -3.27 20.98
CA ASN A 37 -27.81 -2.15 20.06
C ASN A 37 -26.56 -2.22 19.17
N ARG A 38 -25.71 -3.23 19.35
CA ARG A 38 -24.52 -3.40 18.52
C ARG A 38 -24.82 -4.37 17.39
N ARG A 39 -23.87 -4.42 16.47
CA ARG A 39 -23.91 -5.39 15.40
C ARG A 39 -23.82 -6.82 15.95
N TYR A 40 -24.70 -7.68 15.47
CA TYR A 40 -24.71 -9.09 15.82
C TYR A 40 -23.43 -9.84 15.38
N ALA A 41 -22.73 -10.44 16.35
CA ALA A 41 -21.54 -11.26 16.12
C ALA A 41 -21.87 -12.77 16.08
N TYR A 42 -22.00 -13.33 14.89
CA TYR A 42 -22.22 -14.77 14.69
C TYR A 42 -21.05 -15.62 15.19
N ARG A 43 -21.30 -16.88 15.59
CA ARG A 43 -20.25 -17.85 15.99
C ARG A 43 -19.05 -17.92 15.03
N LYS A 44 -19.29 -17.82 13.72
CA LYS A 44 -18.24 -17.82 12.69
C LYS A 44 -17.34 -16.58 12.79
N THR A 45 -17.92 -15.43 13.09
CA THR A 45 -17.21 -14.16 13.32
C THR A 45 -16.38 -14.23 14.58
N ILE A 46 -16.95 -14.73 15.68
CA ILE A 46 -16.25 -14.94 16.96
C ILE A 46 -15.03 -15.83 16.74
N ARG A 47 -15.22 -17.00 16.11
CA ARG A 47 -14.13 -17.93 15.77
C ARG A 47 -13.04 -17.28 14.90
N LYS A 48 -13.42 -16.51 13.90
CA LYS A 48 -12.45 -15.84 13.04
C LYS A 48 -11.64 -14.80 13.81
N PHE A 49 -12.24 -14.08 14.76
CA PHE A 49 -11.52 -13.13 15.60
C PHE A 49 -10.56 -13.81 16.56
N THR A 50 -10.93 -14.95 17.15
CA THR A 50 -10.03 -15.70 18.03
C THR A 50 -8.85 -16.32 17.27
N GLU A 51 -9.09 -16.94 16.11
CA GLU A 51 -8.03 -17.45 15.24
C GLU A 51 -7.03 -16.35 14.85
N ARG A 52 -7.55 -15.17 14.51
CA ARG A 52 -6.74 -14.00 14.21
C ARG A 52 -5.95 -13.46 15.41
N ALA A 53 -6.56 -13.46 16.59
CA ALA A 53 -5.91 -13.06 17.84
C ALA A 53 -4.73 -13.99 18.16
N GLN A 54 -4.93 -15.30 18.01
CA GLN A 54 -3.90 -16.33 18.19
C GLN A 54 -2.74 -16.16 17.20
N GLN A 55 -3.03 -15.68 15.99
CA GLN A 55 -2.03 -15.34 14.96
C GLN A 55 -1.38 -13.95 15.19
N GLY A 56 -1.70 -13.25 16.27
CA GLY A 56 -1.14 -11.94 16.62
C GLY A 56 -1.71 -10.75 15.83
N SER A 57 -2.89 -10.88 15.21
CA SER A 57 -3.43 -9.86 14.30
C SER A 57 -4.93 -9.57 14.46
N LEU A 58 -5.27 -8.63 15.35
CA LEU A 58 -6.65 -8.14 15.51
C LEU A 58 -7.05 -7.07 14.48
N LYS A 59 -6.08 -6.36 13.90
CA LYS A 59 -6.30 -5.38 12.84
C LYS A 59 -6.18 -6.04 11.48
N THR A 60 -7.06 -5.70 10.54
CA THR A 60 -6.94 -6.21 9.17
C THR A 60 -5.72 -5.55 8.53
N ILE A 61 -4.62 -6.28 8.39
CA ILE A 61 -3.49 -5.83 7.59
C ILE A 61 -3.86 -6.08 6.14
N ARG A 62 -4.28 -5.02 5.45
CA ARG A 62 -4.39 -5.07 3.99
C ARG A 62 -2.97 -5.13 3.46
N GLN A 63 -2.53 -6.32 3.08
CA GLN A 63 -1.33 -6.46 2.26
C GLN A 63 -1.59 -5.63 1.00
N LYS A 64 -0.86 -4.52 0.85
CA LYS A 64 -0.83 -3.84 -0.43
C LYS A 64 -0.20 -4.85 -1.37
N SER A 65 -0.96 -5.35 -2.34
CA SER A 65 -0.37 -6.01 -3.50
C SER A 65 0.51 -4.98 -4.18
N GLY A 66 1.78 -4.94 -3.76
CA GLY A 66 2.80 -4.08 -4.34
C GLY A 66 2.98 -4.46 -5.81
N SER A 67 3.59 -3.55 -6.57
CA SER A 67 4.18 -4.00 -7.82
C SER A 67 5.19 -5.12 -7.50
N SER A 68 5.24 -6.18 -8.31
CA SER A 68 6.28 -7.20 -8.21
C SER A 68 7.65 -6.52 -8.11
N GLU A 69 8.53 -7.04 -7.28
CA GLU A 69 9.91 -6.55 -7.14
C GLU A 69 10.60 -6.47 -8.51
N ALA A 70 10.36 -7.47 -9.37
CA ALA A 70 10.81 -7.50 -10.76
C ALA A 70 10.31 -6.30 -11.57
N ASN A 71 9.01 -5.97 -11.46
CA ASN A 71 8.44 -4.80 -12.15
C ASN A 71 9.03 -3.50 -11.62
N SER A 72 9.34 -3.44 -10.31
CA SER A 72 9.97 -2.26 -9.72
C SER A 72 11.37 -2.07 -10.30
N LEU A 73 12.17 -3.14 -10.37
CA LEU A 73 13.50 -3.10 -10.96
C LEU A 73 13.46 -2.64 -12.43
N VAL A 74 12.57 -3.20 -13.24
CA VAL A 74 12.43 -2.86 -14.67
C VAL A 74 11.98 -1.42 -14.89
N ALA A 75 11.00 -0.93 -14.12
CA ALA A 75 10.55 0.45 -14.25
C ALA A 75 11.61 1.46 -13.81
N LEU A 76 12.39 1.15 -12.77
CA LEU A 76 13.48 2.01 -12.29
C LEU A 76 14.65 2.02 -13.27
N SER A 77 15.06 0.85 -13.80
CA SER A 77 16.14 0.79 -14.79
C SER A 77 15.78 1.55 -16.06
N ALA A 78 14.54 1.45 -16.54
CA ALA A 78 14.06 2.22 -17.68
C ALA A 78 14.16 3.75 -17.44
N ALA A 79 13.83 4.21 -16.23
CA ALA A 79 13.92 5.62 -15.86
C ALA A 79 15.37 6.11 -15.69
N VAL A 80 16.29 5.25 -15.24
CA VAL A 80 17.73 5.56 -15.15
C VAL A 80 18.35 5.68 -16.54
N LEU A 81 18.02 4.76 -17.46
CA LEU A 81 18.53 4.76 -18.82
C LEU A 81 17.99 5.93 -19.65
N ASN A 82 16.73 6.31 -19.42
CA ASN A 82 16.11 7.45 -20.08
C ASN A 82 15.26 8.24 -19.08
N PRO A 83 15.81 9.31 -18.47
CA PRO A 83 15.07 10.15 -17.51
C PRO A 83 13.83 10.83 -18.08
N GLN A 84 13.70 10.93 -19.41
CA GLN A 84 12.55 11.50 -20.10
C GLN A 84 11.49 10.45 -20.47
N ILE A 85 11.68 9.18 -20.08
CA ILE A 85 10.73 8.12 -20.43
C ILE A 85 9.36 8.37 -19.80
N SER A 86 8.32 8.31 -20.61
CA SER A 86 6.96 8.46 -20.11
C SER A 86 6.47 7.15 -19.47
N THR A 87 5.59 7.26 -18.47
CA THR A 87 4.95 6.08 -17.85
C THR A 87 4.11 5.25 -18.85
N ARG A 88 3.60 5.87 -19.91
CA ARG A 88 2.92 5.17 -21.03
C ARG A 88 3.91 4.36 -21.88
N GLN A 89 5.13 4.86 -22.04
CA GLN A 89 6.16 4.16 -22.79
C GLN A 89 6.69 2.95 -22.00
N ILE A 90 6.86 3.08 -20.69
CA ILE A 90 7.17 1.96 -19.79
C ILE A 90 6.11 0.85 -19.92
N GLU A 91 4.83 1.21 -19.97
CA GLU A 91 3.74 0.25 -20.16
C GLU A 91 3.81 -0.47 -21.51
N ARG A 92 4.06 0.27 -22.59
CA ARG A 92 4.19 -0.32 -23.94
C ARG A 92 5.42 -1.24 -24.08
N GLN A 93 6.54 -0.89 -23.45
CA GLN A 93 7.80 -1.62 -23.60
C GLN A 93 7.93 -2.79 -22.63
N HIS A 94 7.36 -2.68 -21.43
CA HIS A 94 7.61 -3.64 -20.35
C HIS A 94 6.32 -4.28 -19.78
N GLY A 95 5.14 -3.94 -20.31
CA GLY A 95 3.86 -4.49 -19.84
C GLY A 95 3.45 -4.05 -18.44
N ILE A 96 4.18 -3.10 -17.83
CA ILE A 96 3.89 -2.58 -16.49
C ILE A 96 2.85 -1.47 -16.64
N SER A 97 1.65 -1.67 -16.06
CA SER A 97 0.58 -0.67 -16.20
C SER A 97 1.06 0.74 -15.83
N LYS A 98 0.59 1.75 -16.55
CA LYS A 98 0.96 3.16 -16.30
C LYS A 98 0.81 3.56 -14.83
N LEU A 99 -0.27 3.11 -14.19
CA LEU A 99 -0.55 3.39 -12.77
C LEU A 99 0.48 2.75 -11.85
N THR A 100 0.86 1.50 -12.14
CA THR A 100 1.89 0.78 -11.38
C THR A 100 3.26 1.42 -11.56
N ALA A 101 3.66 1.74 -12.79
CA ALA A 101 4.91 2.43 -13.08
C ALA A 101 5.00 3.78 -12.35
N ASN A 102 3.95 4.61 -12.42
CA ASN A 102 3.89 5.88 -11.70
C ASN A 102 4.02 5.71 -10.17
N ARG A 103 3.37 4.69 -9.61
CA ARG A 103 3.49 4.37 -8.17
C ARG A 103 4.91 3.96 -7.79
N ILE A 104 5.56 3.11 -8.58
CA ILE A 104 6.96 2.69 -8.37
C ILE A 104 7.87 3.92 -8.37
N LEU A 105 7.78 4.77 -9.40
CA LEU A 105 8.63 5.95 -9.52
C LEU A 105 8.46 6.89 -8.33
N LYS A 106 7.21 7.16 -7.91
CA LYS A 106 6.92 8.01 -6.74
C LYS A 106 7.48 7.45 -5.43
N ILE A 107 7.30 6.15 -5.17
CA ILE A 107 7.80 5.51 -3.94
C ILE A 107 9.33 5.61 -3.86
N ASN A 108 10.00 5.46 -5.00
CA ASN A 108 11.45 5.51 -5.11
C ASN A 108 12.01 6.92 -5.36
N ARG A 109 11.18 7.97 -5.24
CA ARG A 109 11.57 9.38 -5.41
C ARG A 109 12.17 9.71 -6.79
N PHE A 110 11.77 8.97 -7.83
CA PHE A 110 12.03 9.34 -9.22
C PHE A 110 11.01 10.38 -9.66
N HIS A 111 11.46 11.63 -9.75
CA HIS A 111 10.65 12.75 -10.19
C HIS A 111 10.94 13.05 -11.68
N PRO A 112 9.90 13.29 -12.50
CA PRO A 112 10.11 13.79 -13.84
C PRO A 112 10.86 15.13 -13.79
N TYR A 113 12.01 15.22 -14.46
CA TYR A 113 12.71 16.48 -14.64
C TYR A 113 12.29 17.09 -15.96
N HIS A 114 11.75 18.31 -15.92
CA HIS A 114 11.56 19.09 -17.13
C HIS A 114 12.81 19.94 -17.36
N ILE A 115 13.66 19.50 -18.30
CA ILE A 115 14.87 20.23 -18.65
C ILE A 115 14.46 21.46 -19.44
N HIS A 116 14.63 22.64 -18.85
CA HIS A 116 14.50 23.92 -19.55
C HIS A 116 15.85 24.30 -20.16
N LEU A 117 16.01 24.07 -21.45
CA LEU A 117 17.17 24.55 -22.21
C LEU A 117 16.96 26.04 -22.49
N THR A 118 17.55 26.90 -21.67
CA THR A 118 17.40 28.37 -21.76
C THR A 118 18.39 29.01 -22.73
N GLN A 119 19.52 28.36 -23.03
CA GLN A 119 20.57 28.89 -23.90
C GLN A 119 21.18 27.76 -24.73
N LYS A 120 21.35 28.00 -26.03
CA LYS A 120 22.14 27.13 -26.90
C LYS A 120 23.62 27.48 -26.69
N LEU A 121 24.38 26.55 -26.11
CA LEU A 121 25.83 26.70 -25.97
C LEU A 121 26.50 26.37 -27.30
N GLU A 122 27.27 27.31 -27.83
CA GLU A 122 28.21 27.03 -28.91
C GLU A 122 29.58 26.66 -28.33
N GLN A 123 30.40 25.99 -29.14
CA GLN A 123 31.68 25.44 -28.68
C GLN A 123 32.63 26.53 -28.14
N ARG A 124 32.54 27.76 -28.67
CA ARG A 124 33.33 28.92 -28.22
C ARG A 124 32.81 29.56 -26.93
N ASP A 125 31.58 29.25 -26.50
CA ASP A 125 31.00 29.85 -25.30
C ASP A 125 31.64 29.29 -24.03
N PHE A 126 32.17 28.07 -24.05
CA PHE A 126 32.88 27.49 -22.91
C PHE A 126 34.11 28.32 -22.54
N GLU A 127 34.97 28.63 -23.52
CA GLU A 127 36.17 29.44 -23.31
C GLU A 127 35.82 30.87 -22.84
N ARG A 128 34.83 31.49 -23.50
CA ARG A 128 34.35 32.85 -23.14
C ARG A 128 33.79 32.92 -21.72
N ARG A 129 33.07 31.89 -21.28
CA ARG A 129 32.53 31.81 -19.91
C ARG A 129 33.63 31.61 -18.88
N LEU A 130 34.62 30.76 -19.18
CA LEU A 130 35.75 30.53 -18.29
C LEU A 130 36.58 31.82 -18.11
N GLN A 131 36.76 32.59 -19.18
CA GLN A 131 37.40 33.91 -19.13
C GLN A 131 36.58 34.95 -18.35
N PHE A 132 35.26 34.96 -18.49
CA PHE A 132 34.39 35.90 -17.76
C PHE A 132 34.35 35.64 -16.24
N CYS A 133 34.48 34.38 -15.81
CA CYS A 133 34.46 34.00 -14.40
C CYS A 133 35.82 34.18 -13.67
N ASN A 134 36.91 34.40 -14.41
CA ASN A 134 38.24 34.71 -13.88
C ASN A 134 38.41 36.22 -13.71
#